data_AF-A0A819AJU9-F1
#
_entry.id   AF-A0A819AJU9-F1
#
_cell.length_a   1.000
_cell.length_b   1.000
_cell.length_c   1.000
_cell.angle_alpha   90.00
_cell.angle_beta   90.00
_cell.angle_gamma   90.00
#
_symmetry.space_group_name_H-M   'P 1'
#
loop_
_entity.id
_entity.type
_entity.pdbx_description
1 polymer ?
#
loop_
_entity_poly.entity_id
_entity_poly.type
_entity_poly.pdbx_seq_one_letter_code
_entity_poly.pdbx_strand_id
1 'polypeptide(L)'
;YYRRNKVKLRALQCPASIYRLYHADSDKVTVYQTEAAHEHHNGSTRSIDENVKKVIENLVNNGIKKPKLILRALQSRGINVPTLAQLNNYLVHYRKKKFGANKISLGELEQWCKDNQNIPLDENESFVISYKILYEDEDDEDAEDNDGNKFRIFISSIRLINMASISQHIHADATYKLVWQGFPVLVIGTTDFNKAFHPFGLAICSYEKQKILNLSSIVFKLVCKKSIKLH
;
A
#
# COMPACT_ATOMS: atom_id res chain seq x y z
N TYR A 1 -15.87 -29.34 -25.76
CA TYR A 1 -14.85 -29.06 -26.78
C TYR A 1 -13.73 -28.27 -26.11
N TYR A 2 -12.58 -28.90 -25.83
CA TYR A 2 -11.45 -28.20 -25.21
C TYR A 2 -10.50 -27.70 -26.30
N ARG A 3 -10.36 -26.37 -26.40
CA ARG A 3 -9.41 -25.71 -27.31
C ARG A 3 -8.11 -25.40 -26.59
N ARG A 4 -7.00 -25.38 -27.33
CA ARG A 4 -5.69 -24.99 -26.79
C ARG A 4 -5.67 -23.49 -26.47
N ASN A 5 -5.57 -23.13 -25.18
CA ASN A 5 -5.55 -21.74 -24.69
C ASN A 5 -4.32 -20.90 -25.09
N LYS A 6 -3.41 -21.44 -25.93
CA LYS A 6 -2.18 -20.73 -26.35
C LYS A 6 -2.43 -19.65 -27.40
N VAL A 7 -3.55 -19.70 -28.12
CA VAL A 7 -3.92 -18.69 -29.14
C VAL A 7 -5.10 -17.87 -28.63
N LYS A 8 -5.02 -16.53 -28.73
CA LYS A 8 -6.16 -15.65 -28.43
C LYS A 8 -7.33 -16.00 -29.36
N LEU A 9 -8.57 -15.84 -28.90
CA LEU A 9 -9.81 -16.13 -29.65
C LEU A 9 -9.85 -15.63 -31.11
N ARG A 10 -9.06 -14.60 -31.47
CA ARG A 10 -9.06 -13.91 -32.77
C ARG A 10 -7.83 -14.17 -33.66
N ALA A 11 -6.94 -15.09 -33.32
CA ALA A 11 -5.79 -15.44 -34.17
C ALA A 11 -5.93 -16.86 -34.77
N LEU A 12 -5.07 -17.20 -35.75
CA LEU A 12 -5.05 -18.50 -36.42
C LEU A 12 -5.00 -19.62 -35.36
N GLN A 13 -6.13 -20.32 -35.19
CA GLN A 13 -6.25 -21.30 -34.10
C GLN A 13 -5.44 -22.54 -34.45
N CYS A 14 -4.73 -23.06 -33.46
CA CYS A 14 -4.04 -24.35 -33.58
C CYS A 14 -5.09 -25.42 -33.96
N PRO A 15 -4.87 -26.24 -35.01
CA PRO A 15 -5.83 -27.23 -35.48
C PRO A 15 -6.03 -28.39 -34.48
N ALA A 16 -5.08 -28.56 -33.54
CA ALA A 16 -5.20 -29.54 -32.47
C ALA A 16 -6.41 -29.26 -31.56
N SER A 17 -7.37 -30.19 -31.53
CA SER A 17 -8.56 -30.16 -30.70
C SER A 17 -8.79 -31.51 -29.99
N ILE A 18 -9.42 -31.45 -28.82
CA ILE A 18 -9.84 -32.63 -28.05
C ILE A 18 -11.34 -32.51 -27.76
N TYR A 19 -12.07 -33.56 -28.12
CA TYR A 19 -13.49 -33.72 -27.83
C TYR A 19 -13.71 -34.95 -26.95
N ARG A 20 -14.48 -34.77 -25.87
CA ARG A 20 -14.87 -35.86 -24.97
C ARG A 20 -16.37 -36.08 -25.13
N LEU A 21 -16.74 -37.28 -25.54
CA LEU A 21 -18.13 -37.73 -25.60
C LEU A 21 -18.42 -38.55 -24.35
N TYR A 22 -19.41 -38.10 -23.59
CA TYR A 22 -19.93 -38.81 -22.42
C TYR A 22 -21.14 -39.62 -22.87
N HIS A 23 -21.08 -40.93 -22.69
CA HIS A 23 -22.18 -41.82 -23.05
C HIS A 23 -23.22 -41.80 -21.92
N ALA A 24 -24.50 -41.67 -22.25
CA ALA A 24 -25.57 -41.63 -21.25
C ALA A 24 -25.73 -42.98 -20.52
N ASP A 25 -25.41 -44.08 -21.21
CA ASP A 25 -25.70 -45.44 -20.76
C ASP A 25 -24.48 -46.15 -20.17
N SER A 26 -23.34 -45.46 -20.03
CA SER A 26 -22.13 -46.06 -19.46
C SER A 26 -21.22 -45.01 -18.85
N ASP A 27 -20.46 -45.40 -17.82
CA ASP A 27 -19.45 -44.54 -17.21
C ASP A 27 -18.15 -44.45 -18.05
N LYS A 28 -18.25 -44.72 -19.35
CA LYS A 28 -17.14 -44.66 -20.31
C LYS A 28 -17.15 -43.29 -20.99
N VAL A 29 -15.95 -42.74 -21.20
CA VAL A 29 -15.75 -41.50 -21.94
C VAL A 29 -14.94 -41.79 -23.19
N THR A 30 -15.49 -41.50 -24.37
CA THR A 30 -14.75 -41.60 -25.63
C THR A 30 -14.06 -40.27 -25.93
N VAL A 31 -12.75 -40.33 -26.14
CA VAL A 31 -11.94 -39.15 -26.45
C VAL A 31 -11.58 -39.16 -27.93
N TYR A 32 -11.93 -38.10 -28.63
CA TYR A 32 -11.51 -37.84 -30.00
C TYR A 32 -10.40 -36.77 -29.96
N GLN A 33 -9.25 -37.10 -30.53
CA GLN A 33 -8.09 -36.22 -30.63
C GLN A 33 -7.62 -36.15 -32.07
N THR A 34 -7.36 -34.95 -32.56
CA THR A 34 -6.67 -34.76 -33.85
C THR A 34 -5.19 -35.15 -33.73
N GLU A 35 -4.74 -36.07 -34.57
CA GLU A 35 -3.35 -36.57 -34.63
C GLU A 35 -2.44 -35.77 -35.60
N ALA A 36 -3.00 -34.81 -36.34
CA ALA A 36 -2.25 -34.06 -37.34
C ALA A 36 -1.03 -33.30 -36.74
N ALA A 37 0.10 -33.39 -37.44
CA ALA A 37 1.31 -32.65 -37.10
C ALA A 37 1.02 -31.14 -37.06
N HIS A 38 1.42 -30.49 -35.98
CA HIS A 38 1.17 -29.06 -35.79
C HIS A 38 2.38 -28.38 -35.17
N GLU A 39 2.86 -27.33 -35.82
CA GLU A 39 4.05 -26.61 -35.37
C GLU A 39 3.76 -25.83 -34.09
N HIS A 40 4.74 -25.84 -33.18
CA HIS A 40 4.74 -25.04 -31.98
C HIS A 40 5.69 -23.87 -32.19
N HIS A 41 5.18 -22.68 -32.47
CA HIS A 41 6.00 -21.50 -32.30
C HIS A 41 6.37 -21.39 -30.82
N ASN A 42 7.66 -21.50 -30.53
CA ASN A 42 8.21 -21.39 -29.18
C ASN A 42 7.68 -20.12 -28.51
N GLY A 43 7.18 -20.30 -27.28
CA GLY A 43 6.36 -19.30 -26.60
C GLY A 43 7.06 -17.97 -26.44
N SER A 44 6.33 -16.88 -26.70
CA SER A 44 6.78 -15.53 -26.36
C SER A 44 7.28 -15.52 -24.90
N THR A 45 8.51 -15.08 -24.67
CA THR A 45 9.07 -14.85 -23.33
C THR A 45 8.28 -13.72 -22.65
N ARG A 46 7.16 -14.08 -22.01
CA ARG A 46 6.26 -13.11 -21.34
C ARG A 46 6.92 -12.43 -20.15
N SER A 47 7.96 -13.05 -19.57
CA SER A 47 8.63 -12.57 -18.36
C SER A 47 9.79 -11.63 -18.68
N ILE A 48 9.98 -10.63 -17.82
CA ILE A 48 11.21 -9.85 -17.75
C ILE A 48 12.33 -10.79 -17.30
N ASP A 49 13.51 -10.62 -17.89
CA ASP A 49 14.74 -11.32 -17.51
C ASP A 49 15.15 -10.99 -16.07
N GLU A 50 15.69 -11.97 -15.35
CA GLU A 50 16.08 -11.84 -13.94
C GLU A 50 17.19 -10.79 -13.73
N ASN A 51 18.10 -10.65 -14.69
CA ASN A 51 19.15 -9.62 -14.63
C ASN A 51 18.55 -8.22 -14.73
N VAL A 52 17.53 -8.05 -15.57
CA VAL A 52 16.82 -6.77 -15.73
C VAL A 52 16.02 -6.44 -14.49
N LYS A 53 15.40 -7.43 -13.83
CA LYS A 53 14.71 -7.24 -12.54
C LYS A 53 15.64 -6.67 -11.48
N LYS A 54 16.81 -7.26 -11.26
CA LYS A 54 17.80 -6.76 -10.28
C LYS A 54 18.19 -5.31 -10.53
N VAL A 55 18.37 -4.92 -11.79
CA VAL A 55 18.68 -3.53 -12.15
C VAL A 55 17.50 -2.60 -11.87
N ILE A 56 16.27 -3.02 -12.17
CA ILE A 56 15.06 -2.26 -11.83
C ILE A 56 14.96 -2.07 -10.31
N GLU A 57 15.20 -3.10 -9.52
CA GLU A 57 15.15 -3.02 -8.05
C GLU A 57 16.18 -2.02 -7.51
N ASN A 58 17.41 -2.05 -8.03
CA ASN A 58 18.45 -1.07 -7.66
C ASN A 58 18.05 0.36 -8.05
N LEU A 59 17.49 0.57 -9.24
CA LEU A 59 17.02 1.90 -9.68
C LEU A 59 15.89 2.43 -8.78
N VAL A 60 14.98 1.57 -8.36
CA VAL A 60 13.87 1.92 -7.47
C VAL A 60 14.38 2.24 -6.06
N ASN A 61 15.33 1.45 -5.54
CA ASN A 61 15.96 1.70 -4.24
C ASN A 61 16.76 3.01 -4.23
N ASN A 62 17.36 3.38 -5.37
CA ASN A 62 18.06 4.66 -5.55
C ASN A 62 17.11 5.85 -5.82
N GLY A 63 15.79 5.66 -5.68
CA GLY A 63 14.80 6.75 -5.75
C GLY A 63 14.16 7.00 -7.11
N ILE A 64 14.55 6.28 -8.17
CA ILE A 64 13.93 6.42 -9.50
C ILE A 64 12.65 5.57 -9.55
N LYS A 65 11.50 6.21 -9.25
CA LYS A 65 10.21 5.52 -9.12
C LYS A 65 9.31 5.56 -10.37
N LYS A 66 9.57 6.47 -11.32
CA LYS A 66 8.71 6.67 -12.50
C LYS A 66 9.04 5.64 -13.59
N PRO A 67 8.07 4.84 -14.08
CA PRO A 67 8.32 3.78 -15.08
C PRO A 67 9.05 4.29 -16.33
N LYS A 68 8.67 5.46 -16.87
CA LYS A 68 9.33 6.07 -18.03
C LYS A 68 10.81 6.41 -17.77
N LEU A 69 11.15 6.83 -16.55
CA LEU A 69 12.53 7.14 -16.18
C LEU A 69 13.35 5.85 -16.01
N ILE A 70 12.74 4.80 -15.44
CA ILE A 70 13.36 3.49 -15.33
C ILE A 70 13.67 2.94 -16.73
N LEU A 71 12.73 3.04 -17.68
CA LEU A 71 12.97 2.63 -19.07
C LEU A 71 14.12 3.42 -19.72
N ARG A 72 14.17 4.75 -19.54
CA ARG A 72 15.29 5.57 -20.03
C ARG A 72 16.62 5.15 -19.42
N ALA A 73 16.64 4.84 -18.12
CA ALA A 73 17.84 4.38 -17.42
C ALA A 73 18.29 2.98 -17.86
N LEU A 74 17.35 2.11 -18.25
CA LEU A 74 17.66 0.80 -18.84
C LEU A 74 18.21 0.96 -20.26
N GLN A 75 17.62 1.85 -21.06
CA GLN A 75 18.09 2.20 -22.41
C GLN A 75 19.51 2.76 -22.40
N SER A 76 19.80 3.71 -21.50
CA SER A 76 21.14 4.32 -21.41
C SER A 76 22.21 3.32 -20.97
N ARG A 77 21.83 2.18 -20.39
CA ARG A 77 22.74 1.09 -19.98
C ARG A 77 22.88 0.00 -21.04
N GLY A 78 22.22 0.14 -22.20
CA GLY A 78 22.26 -0.85 -23.28
C GLY A 78 21.59 -2.20 -22.92
N ILE A 79 20.72 -2.22 -21.91
CA ILE A 79 20.07 -3.44 -21.44
C ILE A 79 18.76 -3.64 -22.20
N ASN A 80 18.38 -4.90 -22.47
CA ASN A 80 17.12 -5.23 -23.13
C ASN A 80 15.92 -4.62 -22.36
N VAL A 81 15.15 -3.79 -23.05
CA VAL A 81 14.14 -2.91 -22.45
C VAL A 81 12.80 -3.65 -22.42
N PRO A 82 12.24 -3.96 -21.23
CA PRO A 82 10.93 -4.57 -21.15
C PRO A 82 9.87 -3.58 -21.65
N THR A 83 8.75 -4.10 -22.14
CA THR A 83 7.61 -3.24 -22.50
C THR A 83 7.11 -2.48 -21.28
N LEU A 84 6.55 -1.28 -21.48
CA LEU A 84 5.99 -0.47 -20.38
C LEU A 84 4.94 -1.24 -19.57
N ALA A 85 4.14 -2.09 -20.22
CA ALA A 85 3.16 -2.95 -19.57
C ALA A 85 3.82 -4.00 -18.65
N GLN A 86 4.87 -4.68 -19.12
CA GLN A 86 5.63 -5.63 -18.31
C GLN A 86 6.27 -4.94 -17.11
N LEU A 87 6.89 -3.77 -17.32
CA LEU A 87 7.49 -3.00 -16.23
C LEU A 87 6.46 -2.58 -15.18
N ASN A 88 5.31 -2.06 -15.62
CA ASN A 88 4.24 -1.66 -14.70
C ASN A 88 3.72 -2.86 -13.89
N ASN A 89 3.45 -4.00 -14.54
CA ASN A 89 3.00 -5.21 -13.87
C ASN A 89 4.04 -5.71 -12.85
N TYR A 90 5.32 -5.69 -13.23
CA TYR A 90 6.41 -6.07 -12.32
C TYR A 90 6.53 -5.09 -11.14
N LEU A 91 6.43 -3.77 -11.37
CA LEU A 91 6.49 -2.77 -10.29
C LEU A 91 5.31 -2.91 -9.32
N VAL A 92 4.11 -3.25 -9.80
CA VAL A 92 2.96 -3.55 -8.94
C VAL A 92 3.28 -4.74 -8.03
N HIS A 93 3.81 -5.83 -8.59
CA HIS A 93 4.19 -7.01 -7.82
C HIS A 93 5.34 -6.72 -6.84
N TYR A 94 6.37 -6.00 -7.29
CA TYR A 94 7.51 -5.60 -6.46
C TYR A 94 7.07 -4.74 -5.27
N ARG A 95 6.20 -3.75 -5.50
CA ARG A 95 5.64 -2.92 -4.42
C ARG A 95 4.81 -3.74 -3.46
N LYS A 96 3.99 -4.67 -3.96
CA LYS A 96 3.19 -5.57 -3.11
C LYS A 96 4.07 -6.46 -2.24
N LYS A 97 5.19 -6.96 -2.78
CA LYS A 97 6.17 -7.77 -2.04
C LYS A 97 6.92 -6.93 -0.99
N LYS A 98 7.30 -5.70 -1.32
CA LYS A 98 8.11 -4.84 -0.45
C LYS A 98 7.31 -4.11 0.63
N PHE A 99 6.11 -3.64 0.30
CA PHE A 99 5.30 -2.78 1.16
C PHE A 99 3.97 -3.43 1.60
N GLY A 100 3.70 -4.68 1.21
CA GLY A 100 2.47 -5.37 1.54
C GLY A 100 1.30 -5.05 0.60
N ALA A 101 0.09 -5.46 0.99
CA ALA A 101 -1.10 -5.22 0.20
C ALA A 101 -1.43 -3.71 0.13
N ASN A 102 -1.93 -3.28 -1.03
CA ASN A 102 -2.36 -1.89 -1.21
C ASN A 102 -3.64 -1.55 -0.44
N LYS A 103 -4.25 -2.47 0.31
CA LYS A 103 -5.39 -2.23 1.20
C LYS A 103 -5.10 -2.98 2.49
N ILE A 104 -5.33 -2.33 3.62
CA ILE A 104 -5.20 -2.90 4.96
C ILE A 104 -6.59 -2.97 5.58
N SER A 105 -6.94 -4.12 6.14
CA SER A 105 -8.19 -4.27 6.91
C SER A 105 -8.06 -3.57 8.28
N LEU A 106 -9.18 -3.30 8.94
CA LEU A 106 -9.15 -2.69 10.28
C LEU A 106 -8.45 -3.58 11.32
N GLY A 107 -8.67 -4.90 11.27
CA GLY A 107 -7.98 -5.84 12.17
C GLY A 107 -6.46 -5.87 11.93
N GLU A 108 -6.03 -5.86 10.67
CA GLU A 108 -4.60 -5.76 10.34
C GLU A 108 -4.00 -4.40 10.75
N LEU A 109 -4.78 -3.31 10.63
CA LEU A 109 -4.38 -1.98 11.06
C LEU A 109 -4.23 -1.89 12.58
N GLU A 110 -5.16 -2.49 13.33
CA GLU A 110 -5.08 -2.59 14.78
C GLU A 110 -3.82 -3.37 15.21
N GLN A 111 -3.58 -4.52 14.59
CA GLN A 111 -2.40 -5.33 14.88
C GLN A 111 -1.12 -4.57 14.56
N TRP A 112 -1.05 -3.90 13.40
CA TRP A 112 0.09 -3.07 13.03
C TRP A 112 0.32 -1.95 14.05
N CYS A 113 -0.76 -1.31 14.53
CA CYS A 113 -0.64 -0.28 15.56
C CYS A 113 -0.07 -0.83 16.88
N LYS A 114 -0.49 -2.04 17.29
CA LYS A 114 0.05 -2.73 18.49
C LYS A 114 1.53 -3.05 18.32
N ASP A 115 1.91 -3.61 17.18
CA ASP A 115 3.27 -4.03 16.91
C ASP A 115 4.25 -2.83 16.87
N ASN A 116 3.77 -1.68 16.39
CA ASN A 116 4.56 -0.45 16.24
C ASN A 116 4.34 0.55 17.40
N GLN A 117 3.73 0.14 18.50
CA GLN A 117 3.50 1.01 19.67
C GLN A 117 4.72 1.12 20.59
N ASN A 118 5.65 0.17 20.49
CA ASN A 118 6.85 0.14 21.32
C ASN A 118 7.72 1.37 21.06
N ILE A 119 8.25 1.94 22.13
CA ILE A 119 9.16 3.08 22.05
C ILE A 119 10.48 2.58 21.44
N PRO A 120 10.90 3.10 20.27
CA PRO A 120 12.11 2.66 19.61
C PRO A 120 13.35 3.13 20.37
N LEU A 121 14.48 2.44 20.17
CA LEU A 121 15.77 2.85 20.71
C LEU A 121 16.37 4.04 19.94
N ASP A 122 16.11 4.13 18.63
CA ASP A 122 16.49 5.27 17.81
C ASP A 122 15.44 6.39 17.96
N GLU A 123 15.89 7.57 18.39
CA GLU A 123 15.02 8.74 18.57
C GLU A 123 14.40 9.29 17.28
N ASN A 124 14.97 8.92 16.12
CA ASN A 124 14.47 9.30 14.81
C ASN A 124 13.50 8.27 14.21
N GLU A 125 13.42 7.09 14.80
CA GLU A 125 12.47 6.08 14.36
C GLU A 125 11.05 6.48 14.79
N SER A 126 10.12 6.40 13.85
CA SER A 126 8.72 6.72 14.10
C SER A 126 7.99 5.54 14.71
N PHE A 127 7.12 5.80 15.68
CA PHE A 127 6.29 4.78 16.31
C PHE A 127 4.87 5.30 16.54
N VAL A 128 3.94 4.39 16.81
CA VAL A 128 2.56 4.70 17.11
C VAL A 128 2.47 5.19 18.55
N ILE A 129 2.16 6.47 18.72
CA ILE A 129 2.06 7.08 20.06
C ILE A 129 0.73 6.73 20.70
N SER A 130 -0.33 6.77 19.90
CA SER A 130 -1.70 6.50 20.30
C SER A 130 -2.52 6.13 19.07
N TYR A 131 -3.45 5.20 19.24
CA TYR A 131 -4.48 4.90 18.28
C TYR A 131 -5.79 4.63 19.02
N LYS A 132 -6.92 4.92 18.38
CA LYS A 132 -8.27 4.54 18.82
C LYS A 132 -8.99 3.98 17.59
N ILE A 133 -9.51 2.76 17.71
CA ILE A 133 -10.38 2.14 16.72
C ILE A 133 -11.73 1.98 17.42
N LEU A 134 -12.79 2.38 16.73
CA LEU A 134 -14.18 2.35 17.18
C LEU A 134 -14.92 1.46 16.21
N TYR A 135 -15.48 0.38 16.73
CA TYR A 135 -16.32 -0.51 15.96
C TYR A 135 -17.78 -0.05 16.04
N GLU A 136 -18.58 -0.38 15.04
CA GLU A 136 -20.00 0.01 14.92
C GLU A 136 -20.84 -0.38 16.16
N ASP A 137 -20.39 -1.37 16.93
CA ASP A 137 -21.08 -1.91 18.11
C ASP A 137 -20.70 -1.22 19.44
N GLU A 138 -19.80 -0.23 19.43
CA GLU A 138 -19.42 0.53 20.63
C GLU A 138 -20.18 1.86 20.69
N ASP A 139 -21.03 2.03 21.72
CA ASP A 139 -21.77 3.26 22.03
C ASP A 139 -20.80 4.43 22.33
N ASP A 140 -20.30 5.12 21.31
CA ASP A 140 -19.61 6.40 21.48
C ASP A 140 -20.69 7.50 21.54
N GLU A 141 -21.01 7.99 22.74
CA GLU A 141 -21.96 9.11 23.01
C GLU A 141 -21.64 10.38 22.18
N ASP A 142 -20.44 10.44 21.61
CA ASP A 142 -19.96 11.51 20.73
C ASP A 142 -20.26 11.30 19.22
N ALA A 143 -20.92 10.22 18.81
CA ALA A 143 -21.16 9.90 17.39
C ALA A 143 -22.57 10.28 16.92
N GLU A 144 -22.79 11.53 16.50
CA GLU A 144 -24.05 11.96 15.86
C GLU A 144 -24.30 11.34 14.47
N ASP A 145 -23.31 10.65 13.89
CA ASP A 145 -23.47 9.93 12.62
C ASP A 145 -23.02 8.47 12.80
N ASN A 146 -24.01 7.59 12.74
CA ASN A 146 -23.93 6.14 12.92
C ASN A 146 -23.46 5.45 11.63
N ASP A 147 -22.38 5.94 11.03
CA ASP A 147 -21.91 5.48 9.72
C ASP A 147 -20.48 4.93 9.85
N GLY A 148 -20.42 3.63 10.07
CA GLY A 148 -19.23 2.81 9.91
C GLY A 148 -18.21 2.80 11.05
N ASN A 149 -17.35 1.78 11.01
CA ASN A 149 -16.15 1.69 11.86
C ASN A 149 -15.24 2.93 11.70
N LYS A 150 -14.77 3.49 12.83
CA LYS A 150 -13.93 4.70 12.85
C LYS A 150 -12.54 4.38 13.40
N PHE A 151 -11.53 5.09 12.93
CA PHE A 151 -10.19 5.00 13.52
C PHE A 151 -9.45 6.34 13.52
N ARG A 152 -8.56 6.48 14.49
CA ARG A 152 -7.62 7.58 14.63
C ARG A 152 -6.27 7.02 15.03
N ILE A 153 -5.21 7.40 14.33
CA ILE A 153 -3.84 6.93 14.60
C ILE A 153 -2.94 8.16 14.64
N PHE A 154 -2.08 8.25 15.66
CA PHE A 154 -1.07 9.30 15.77
C PHE A 154 0.33 8.70 15.81
N ILE A 155 1.19 9.17 14.91
CA ILE A 155 2.55 8.66 14.66
C ILE A 155 3.53 9.81 14.77
N SER A 156 4.63 9.59 15.48
CA SER A 156 5.79 10.50 15.53
C SER A 156 7.02 9.76 16.06
N SER A 157 8.18 10.41 16.09
CA SER A 157 9.40 9.91 16.73
C SER A 157 9.63 10.58 18.10
N ILE A 158 10.54 10.04 18.91
CA ILE A 158 10.89 10.60 20.23
C ILE A 158 11.38 12.03 20.10
N ARG A 159 12.29 12.29 19.15
CA ARG A 159 12.86 13.61 18.91
C ARG A 159 11.78 14.66 18.61
N LEU A 160 10.79 14.30 17.80
CA LEU A 160 9.72 15.22 17.42
C LEU A 160 8.72 15.47 18.55
N ILE A 161 8.42 14.47 19.38
CA ILE A 161 7.58 14.66 20.59
C ILE A 161 8.26 15.60 21.58
N ASN A 162 9.58 15.48 21.75
CA ASN A 162 10.34 16.39 22.61
C ASN A 162 10.34 17.83 22.08
N MET A 163 10.26 18.02 20.77
CA MET A 163 10.03 19.35 20.19
C MET A 163 8.61 19.86 20.48
N ALA A 164 7.62 18.98 20.52
CA ALA A 164 6.25 19.36 20.87
C ALA A 164 6.12 19.79 22.34
N SER A 165 6.85 19.17 23.26
CA SER A 165 6.77 19.48 24.70
C SER A 165 7.30 20.88 25.06
N ILE A 166 8.24 21.41 24.27
CA ILE A 166 8.78 22.77 24.44
C ILE A 166 7.98 23.82 23.66
N SER A 167 7.04 23.40 22.81
CA SER A 167 6.27 24.30 21.96
C SER A 167 5.13 24.97 22.74
N GLN A 168 4.94 26.28 22.53
CA GLN A 168 3.85 27.04 23.15
C GLN A 168 2.52 26.85 22.42
N HIS A 169 2.57 26.58 21.11
CA HIS A 169 1.40 26.47 20.26
C HIS A 169 1.52 25.23 19.39
N ILE A 170 0.43 24.47 19.32
CA ILE A 170 0.31 23.31 18.45
C ILE A 170 -0.69 23.65 17.35
N HIS A 171 -0.27 23.45 16.12
CA HIS A 171 -1.08 23.61 14.93
C HIS A 171 -1.35 22.24 14.32
N ALA A 172 -2.59 21.99 13.92
CA ALA A 172 -2.95 20.84 13.10
C ALA A 172 -3.39 21.37 11.74
N ASP A 173 -2.58 21.10 10.72
CA ASP A 173 -2.92 21.44 9.34
C ASP A 173 -3.61 20.25 8.67
N ALA A 174 -4.82 20.51 8.17
CA ALA A 174 -5.66 19.56 7.44
C ALA A 174 -5.63 19.85 5.93
N THR A 175 -4.51 20.32 5.38
CA THR A 175 -4.40 20.45 3.92
C THR A 175 -4.41 19.04 3.31
N TYR A 176 -5.56 18.64 2.73
CA TYR A 176 -5.83 17.36 2.05
C TYR A 176 -4.89 16.98 0.89
N LYS A 177 -3.71 17.59 0.79
CA LYS A 177 -2.64 17.22 -0.12
C LYS A 177 -2.11 15.82 0.18
N LEU A 178 -2.29 15.32 1.41
CA LEU A 178 -1.88 13.99 1.82
C LEU A 178 -3.10 13.13 2.18
N VAL A 179 -3.25 12.02 1.48
CA VAL A 179 -4.26 10.99 1.74
C VAL A 179 -3.57 9.64 1.88
N TRP A 180 -3.99 8.85 2.86
CA TRP A 180 -3.52 7.48 3.05
C TRP A 180 -4.70 6.53 2.90
N GLN A 181 -4.66 5.66 1.89
CA GLN A 181 -5.77 4.74 1.58
C GLN A 181 -7.14 5.41 1.35
N GLY A 182 -7.14 6.69 0.95
CA GLY A 182 -8.37 7.48 0.81
C GLY A 182 -8.80 8.19 2.11
N PHE A 183 -8.09 7.96 3.21
CA PHE A 183 -8.32 8.66 4.48
C PHE A 183 -7.44 9.92 4.59
N PRO A 184 -7.96 11.01 5.17
CA PRO A 184 -7.19 12.23 5.38
C PRO A 184 -6.00 12.00 6.32
N VAL A 185 -4.87 12.61 5.96
CA VAL A 185 -3.68 12.69 6.81
C VAL A 185 -3.53 14.14 7.27
N LEU A 186 -3.60 14.33 8.58
CA LEU A 186 -3.39 15.60 9.25
C LEU A 186 -1.91 15.72 9.63
N VAL A 187 -1.31 16.85 9.30
CA VAL A 187 0.06 17.17 9.71
C VAL A 187 -0.01 18.05 10.95
N ILE A 188 0.58 17.58 12.04
CA ILE A 188 0.62 18.30 13.30
C ILE A 188 2.02 18.85 13.49
N GLY A 189 2.10 20.12 13.87
CA GLY A 189 3.36 20.83 14.01
C GLY A 189 3.25 22.04 14.91
N THR A 190 4.34 22.77 15.02
CA THR A 190 4.39 24.07 15.67
C THR A 190 4.92 25.12 14.69
N THR A 191 4.89 26.38 15.08
CA THR A 191 5.44 27.47 14.28
C THR A 191 6.42 28.26 15.13
N ASP A 192 7.58 28.56 14.55
CA ASP A 192 8.59 29.35 15.23
C ASP A 192 8.36 30.87 15.06
N PHE A 193 9.22 31.68 15.68
CA PHE A 193 9.19 33.14 15.55
C PHE A 193 9.43 33.63 14.12
N ASN A 194 10.06 32.80 13.27
CA ASN A 194 10.28 33.09 11.85
C ASN A 194 9.09 32.69 10.97
N LYS A 195 7.96 32.30 11.58
CA LYS A 195 6.74 31.82 10.89
C LYS A 195 6.98 30.55 10.06
N ALA A 196 8.05 29.80 10.35
CA ALA A 196 8.29 28.50 9.73
C ALA A 196 7.51 27.42 10.47
N PHE A 197 6.83 26.57 9.70
CA PHE A 197 6.08 25.43 10.24
C PHE A 197 7.00 24.21 10.42
N HIS A 198 7.04 23.70 11.64
CA HIS A 198 7.85 22.57 12.06
C HIS A 198 6.95 21.37 12.38
N PRO A 199 6.76 20.43 11.44
CA PRO A 199 5.94 19.25 11.67
C PRO A 199 6.60 18.36 12.73
N PHE A 200 5.80 17.88 13.69
CA PHE A 200 6.25 16.92 14.68
C PHE A 200 5.41 15.66 14.73
N GLY A 201 4.29 15.57 14.02
CA GLY A 201 3.53 14.33 14.00
C GLY A 201 2.53 14.24 12.86
N LEU A 202 2.07 13.02 12.62
CA LEU A 202 1.05 12.71 11.63
C LEU A 202 -0.13 12.06 12.32
N ALA A 203 -1.34 12.54 12.02
CA ALA A 203 -2.58 11.89 12.43
C ALA A 203 -3.34 11.37 11.20
N ILE A 204 -3.77 10.12 11.24
CA ILE A 204 -4.58 9.50 10.19
C ILE A 204 -5.97 9.26 10.79
N CYS A 205 -7.00 9.73 10.13
CA CYS A 205 -8.38 9.69 10.65
C CYS A 205 -9.35 9.17 9.59
N SER A 206 -10.33 8.37 10.01
CA SER A 206 -11.33 7.83 9.08
C SER A 206 -12.40 8.84 8.64
N TYR A 207 -12.51 9.99 9.32
CA TYR A 207 -13.52 11.01 9.02
C TYR A 207 -12.99 12.43 9.25
N GLU A 208 -13.58 13.38 8.53
CA GLU A 208 -13.25 14.80 8.58
C GLU A 208 -14.50 15.66 8.82
N LYS A 209 -15.08 15.53 10.01
CA LYS A 209 -16.06 16.52 10.51
C LYS A 209 -15.44 17.26 11.70
N GLN A 210 -15.97 18.45 12.01
CA GLN A 210 -15.50 19.51 12.94
C GLN A 210 -14.90 19.08 14.31
N LYS A 211 -14.99 17.80 14.70
CA LYS A 211 -14.29 17.17 15.83
C LYS A 211 -12.77 16.90 15.58
N ILE A 212 -12.14 17.45 14.53
CA ILE A 212 -10.66 17.54 14.45
C ILE A 212 -10.10 18.37 15.62
N LEU A 213 -10.89 19.28 16.20
CA LEU A 213 -10.55 20.01 17.44
C LEU A 213 -10.37 19.10 18.66
N ASN A 214 -10.94 17.89 18.66
CA ASN A 214 -10.70 16.91 19.71
C ASN A 214 -9.35 16.18 19.52
N LEU A 215 -8.78 16.16 18.31
CA LEU A 215 -7.44 15.60 18.06
C LEU A 215 -6.34 16.50 18.62
N SER A 216 -6.44 17.83 18.48
CA SER A 216 -5.49 18.73 19.16
C SER A 216 -5.57 18.58 20.67
N SER A 217 -6.78 18.42 21.23
CA SER A 217 -6.98 18.15 22.67
C SER A 217 -6.47 16.77 23.10
N ILE A 218 -6.60 15.74 22.25
CA ILE A 218 -6.07 14.39 22.50
C ILE A 218 -4.55 14.39 22.38
N VAL A 219 -3.97 15.02 21.35
CA VAL A 219 -2.53 15.18 21.16
C VAL A 219 -1.95 16.00 22.31
N PHE A 220 -2.60 17.08 22.72
CA PHE A 220 -2.22 17.87 23.89
C PHE A 220 -2.28 17.02 25.18
N LYS A 221 -3.38 16.29 25.41
CA LYS A 221 -3.48 15.35 26.56
C LYS A 221 -2.43 14.24 26.50
N LEU A 222 -2.06 13.74 25.32
CA LEU A 222 -1.05 12.70 25.12
C LEU A 222 0.37 13.23 25.32
N VAL A 223 0.69 14.40 24.77
CA VAL A 223 1.97 15.10 24.97
C VAL A 223 2.15 15.42 26.46
N CYS A 224 1.13 16.01 27.10
CA CYS A 224 1.16 16.30 28.53
C CYS A 224 1.25 15.03 29.40
N LYS A 225 0.52 13.94 29.09
CA LYS A 225 0.59 12.69 29.88
C LYS A 225 1.89 11.90 29.67
N LYS A 226 2.50 11.93 28.48
CA LYS A 226 3.77 11.21 28.22
C LYS A 226 4.99 12.00 28.67
N SER A 227 5.00 13.33 28.60
CA SER A 227 6.09 14.14 29.18
C SER A 227 6.22 13.95 30.70
N ILE A 228 5.13 13.60 31.40
CA ILE A 228 5.16 13.29 32.84
C ILE A 228 5.76 11.90 33.15
N LYS A 229 5.81 10.98 32.17
CA LYS A 229 6.33 9.61 32.35
C LYS A 229 7.72 9.37 31.75
N LEU A 230 8.30 10.37 31.09
CA LEU A 230 9.65 10.32 30.49
C LEU A 230 10.71 11.03 31.36
N HIS A 231 10.33 11.44 32.58
CA HIS A 231 11.23 11.84 33.67
C HIS A 231 11.22 10.78 34.76
#